data_AF-A0A3A8RNL5-F1
#
_entry.id   AF-A0A3A8RNL5-F1
#
_cell.length_a   1.000
_cell.length_b   1.000
_cell.length_c   1.000
_cell.angle_alpha   90.00
_cell.angle_beta   90.00
_cell.angle_gamma   90.00
#
_symmetry.space_group_name_H-M   'P 1'
#
loop_
_entity.id
_entity.type
_entity.pdbx_description
1 polymer ?
#
loop_
_entity_poly.entity_id
_entity_poly.type
_entity_poly.pdbx_seq_one_letter_code
_entity_poly.pdbx_strand_id
1 'polypeptide(L)'
;MKTKAKKKTRSDRRFLEVERLLRHYRYYKSGIVNLKKQLDYIMPGCVANYEIVEGTTGTFSIRSTTEKYAIDRIESKRALDIYEKIQEYELIVNCIEQSLESLNEEEKKFVGIRYFDGKSMKYAADVLGYSERSVFNVRNEVLQKLTISLNGVLQLLK
;
A
#
# COMPACT_ATOMS: atom_id res chain seq x y z
N MET A 1 31.09 -13.50 24.54
CA MET A 1 30.02 -14.38 24.00
C MET A 1 29.50 -13.78 22.71
N LYS A 2 29.73 -14.42 21.55
CA LYS A 2 29.13 -14.00 20.26
C LYS A 2 27.77 -14.69 20.14
N THR A 3 26.69 -13.94 20.27
CA THR A 3 25.32 -14.41 20.02
C THR A 3 25.19 -14.76 18.54
N LYS A 4 25.11 -16.06 18.21
CA LYS A 4 24.84 -16.52 16.84
C LYS A 4 23.45 -16.03 16.43
N ALA A 5 23.37 -15.21 15.38
CA ALA A 5 22.11 -14.78 14.80
C ALA A 5 21.34 -16.00 14.26
N LYS A 6 20.16 -16.27 14.83
CA LYS A 6 19.28 -17.37 14.39
C LYS A 6 18.76 -17.04 12.99
N LYS A 7 19.00 -17.93 12.02
CA LYS A 7 18.55 -17.76 10.61
C LYS A 7 17.01 -17.72 10.59
N LYS A 8 16.42 -16.61 10.13
CA LYS A 8 14.96 -16.44 10.03
C LYS A 8 14.36 -17.48 9.09
N THR A 9 13.22 -18.05 9.46
CA THR A 9 12.50 -19.00 8.60
C THR A 9 11.83 -18.27 7.42
N ARG A 10 11.43 -19.01 6.38
CA ARG A 10 10.69 -18.44 5.23
C ARG A 10 9.37 -17.79 5.66
N SER A 11 8.70 -18.36 6.66
CA SER A 11 7.47 -17.80 7.24
C SER A 11 7.75 -16.45 7.91
N ASP A 12 8.82 -16.35 8.70
CA ASP A 12 9.21 -15.10 9.38
C ASP A 12 9.51 -13.97 8.40
N ARG A 13 10.01 -14.29 7.20
CA ARG A 13 10.27 -13.30 6.15
C ARG A 13 8.96 -12.76 5.56
N ARG A 14 8.00 -13.64 5.25
CA ARG A 14 6.69 -13.23 4.71
C ARG A 14 5.91 -12.38 5.73
N PHE A 15 5.96 -12.77 7.00
CA PHE A 15 5.35 -12.00 8.08
C PHE A 15 5.97 -10.60 8.17
N LEU A 16 7.28 -10.47 8.04
CA LEU A 16 7.95 -9.17 8.03
C LEU A 16 7.52 -8.30 6.84
N GLU A 17 7.30 -8.89 5.66
CA GLU A 17 6.82 -8.19 4.47
C GLU A 17 5.41 -7.63 4.70
N VAL A 18 4.49 -8.44 5.26
CA VAL A 18 3.14 -7.98 5.65
C VAL A 18 3.20 -6.89 6.72
N GLU A 19 3.99 -7.08 7.78
CA GLU A 19 4.12 -6.07 8.85
C GLU A 19 4.64 -4.73 8.32
N ARG A 20 5.58 -4.76 7.38
CA ARG A 20 6.09 -3.56 6.72
C ARG A 20 4.99 -2.87 5.91
N LEU A 21 4.23 -3.65 5.12
CA LEU A 21 3.12 -3.14 4.32
C LEU A 21 2.07 -2.45 5.20
N LEU A 22 1.63 -3.10 6.28
CA LEU A 22 0.66 -2.53 7.22
C LEU A 22 1.17 -1.25 7.90
N ARG A 23 2.44 -1.20 8.31
CA ARG A 23 3.03 0.01 8.92
C ARG A 23 3.10 1.18 7.96
N HIS A 24 3.18 0.93 6.65
CA HIS A 24 3.21 1.97 5.64
C HIS A 24 1.84 2.36 5.10
N TYR A 25 0.76 1.70 5.55
CA TYR A 25 -0.61 1.97 5.12
C TYR A 25 -0.98 3.48 5.15
N ARG A 26 -0.69 4.17 6.25
CA ARG A 26 -0.96 5.62 6.37
C ARG A 26 -0.13 6.46 5.40
N TYR A 27 1.09 6.02 5.06
CA TYR A 27 1.93 6.71 4.09
C TYR A 27 1.44 6.52 2.65
N TYR A 28 0.89 5.35 2.30
CA TYR A 28 0.22 5.18 1.00
C TYR A 28 -0.98 6.13 0.86
N LYS A 29 -1.83 6.23 1.90
CA LYS A 29 -2.95 7.18 1.92
C LYS A 29 -2.50 8.64 1.75
N SER A 30 -1.49 9.06 2.50
CA SER A 30 -0.90 10.40 2.37
C SER A 30 -0.27 10.61 0.98
N GLY A 31 0.40 9.60 0.46
CA GLY A 31 1.00 9.58 -0.86
C GLY A 31 -0.02 9.83 -1.97
N ILE A 32 -1.18 9.15 -1.93
CA ILE A 32 -2.28 9.35 -2.88
C ILE A 32 -2.72 10.82 -2.89
N VAL A 33 -2.95 11.42 -1.72
CA VAL A 33 -3.36 12.83 -1.60
C VAL A 33 -2.31 13.76 -2.19
N ASN A 34 -1.03 13.52 -1.91
CA ASN A 34 0.06 14.34 -2.42
C ASN A 34 0.24 14.18 -3.93
N LEU A 35 0.11 12.97 -4.47
CA LEU A 35 0.19 12.71 -5.90
C LEU A 35 -0.98 13.34 -6.65
N LYS A 36 -2.21 13.29 -6.09
CA LYS A 36 -3.38 13.99 -6.65
C LYS A 36 -3.16 15.50 -6.73
N LYS A 37 -2.57 16.12 -5.70
CA LYS A 37 -2.19 17.55 -5.73
C LYS A 37 -1.12 17.86 -6.77
N GLN A 38 -0.14 16.97 -6.95
CA GLN A 38 0.88 17.14 -8.00
C GLN A 38 0.27 17.03 -9.40
N LEU A 39 -0.65 16.10 -9.59
CA LEU A 39 -1.38 15.94 -10.86
C LEU A 39 -2.21 17.18 -11.18
N ASP A 40 -2.95 17.69 -10.19
CA ASP A 40 -3.75 18.92 -10.33
C ASP A 40 -2.88 20.16 -10.62
N TYR A 41 -1.69 20.25 -10.01
CA TYR A 41 -0.74 21.32 -10.32
C TYR A 41 -0.22 21.26 -11.76
N ILE A 42 0.03 20.06 -12.29
CA ILE A 42 0.56 19.86 -13.65
C ILE A 42 -0.56 19.99 -14.70
N MET A 43 -1.79 19.58 -14.37
CA MET A 43 -2.96 19.63 -15.26
C MET A 43 -4.18 20.20 -14.54
N PRO A 44 -4.22 21.51 -14.27
CA PRO A 44 -5.34 22.14 -13.56
C PRO A 44 -6.64 22.01 -14.37
N GLY A 45 -7.67 21.41 -13.76
CA GLY A 45 -8.99 21.26 -14.36
C GLY A 45 -9.20 20.02 -15.24
N CYS A 46 -8.21 19.14 -15.37
CA CYS A 46 -8.41 17.84 -16.02
C CYS A 46 -9.04 16.83 -15.04
N VAL A 47 -10.36 16.70 -15.08
CA VAL A 47 -11.04 15.51 -14.53
C VAL A 47 -10.72 14.36 -15.47
N ALA A 48 -9.79 13.50 -15.06
CA ALA A 48 -9.29 12.39 -15.86
C ALA A 48 -10.37 11.31 -16.07
N ASN A 49 -11.28 11.53 -17.01
CA ASN A 49 -12.12 10.48 -17.58
C ASN A 49 -11.30 9.78 -18.68
N TYR A 50 -10.48 8.80 -18.29
CA TYR A 50 -9.86 7.90 -19.25
C TYR A 50 -10.85 6.78 -19.58
N GLU A 51 -11.63 6.95 -20.65
CA GLU A 51 -12.27 5.81 -21.30
C GLU A 51 -11.17 4.98 -21.98
N ILE A 52 -10.96 3.76 -21.47
CA ILE A 52 -10.06 2.79 -22.09
C ILE A 52 -10.77 2.29 -23.36
N VAL A 53 -10.44 2.86 -24.50
CA VAL A 53 -10.85 2.30 -25.80
C VAL A 53 -9.91 1.15 -26.14
N GLU A 54 -10.46 -0.07 -26.16
CA GLU A 54 -9.74 -1.28 -26.54
C GLU A 54 -9.01 -1.11 -27.88
N GLY A 55 -7.69 -1.35 -27.89
CA GLY A 55 -6.87 -1.39 -29.11
C GLY A 55 -5.94 -0.20 -29.34
N THR A 56 -5.96 0.83 -28.48
CA THR A 56 -4.95 1.90 -28.53
C THR A 56 -4.23 2.03 -27.20
N THR A 57 -2.90 1.95 -27.23
CA THR A 57 -2.01 2.20 -26.10
C THR A 57 -2.09 3.68 -25.71
N GLY A 58 -3.17 4.11 -25.03
CA GLY A 58 -3.32 5.45 -24.47
C GLY A 58 -2.75 6.57 -25.35
N THR A 59 -3.04 6.55 -26.66
CA THR A 59 -2.33 7.43 -27.60
C THR A 59 -2.90 8.83 -27.51
N PHE A 60 -2.22 9.71 -26.79
CA PHE A 60 -2.46 11.14 -26.82
C PHE A 60 -2.09 11.69 -28.22
N SER A 61 -3.09 11.97 -29.05
CA SER A 61 -2.90 12.55 -30.38
C SER A 61 -2.93 14.08 -30.29
N ILE A 62 -1.77 14.73 -30.32
CA ILE A 62 -1.66 16.19 -30.54
C ILE A 62 -0.90 16.41 -31.86
N ARG A 63 -1.32 17.35 -32.72
CA ARG A 63 -0.64 17.68 -33.99
C ARG A 63 -0.03 19.09 -33.93
N SER A 64 1.28 19.25 -33.67
CA SER A 64 2.04 20.51 -33.88
C SER A 64 3.57 20.33 -33.71
N THR A 65 4.39 21.24 -34.26
CA THR A 65 5.84 21.09 -34.57
C THR A 65 6.83 21.93 -33.72
N THR A 66 6.44 22.51 -32.58
CA THR A 66 7.26 23.47 -31.79
C THR A 66 7.66 23.01 -30.37
N GLU A 67 8.65 23.68 -29.74
CA GLU A 67 9.15 23.50 -28.34
C GLU A 67 8.05 23.35 -27.28
N LYS A 68 6.92 24.05 -27.48
CA LYS A 68 5.71 23.92 -26.66
C LYS A 68 5.18 22.48 -26.58
N TYR A 69 5.33 21.68 -27.64
CA TYR A 69 4.97 20.26 -27.68
C TYR A 69 5.93 19.40 -26.85
N ALA A 70 7.23 19.73 -26.79
CA ALA A 70 8.16 18.99 -25.94
C ALA A 70 7.78 19.16 -24.47
N ILE A 71 7.38 20.37 -24.07
CA ILE A 71 6.84 20.67 -22.73
C ILE A 71 5.52 19.93 -22.52
N ASP A 72 4.55 20.04 -23.43
CA ASP A 72 3.25 19.36 -23.33
C ASP A 72 3.41 17.82 -23.27
N ARG A 73 4.37 17.24 -24.00
CA ARG A 73 4.64 15.79 -24.03
C ARG A 73 5.36 15.32 -22.77
N ILE A 74 6.29 16.12 -22.23
CA ILE A 74 6.96 15.83 -20.95
C ILE A 74 5.95 15.93 -19.80
N GLU A 75 5.10 16.95 -19.79
CA GLU A 75 4.03 17.13 -18.82
C GLU A 75 2.98 16.02 -18.92
N SER A 76 2.59 15.61 -20.14
CA SER A 76 1.67 14.48 -20.37
C SER A 76 2.25 13.16 -19.88
N LYS A 77 3.53 12.89 -20.15
CA LYS A 77 4.20 11.68 -19.65
C LYS A 77 4.30 11.69 -18.13
N ARG A 78 4.70 12.81 -17.54
CA ARG A 78 4.80 12.96 -16.09
C ARG A 78 3.43 12.82 -15.41
N ALA A 79 2.37 13.36 -16.02
CA ALA A 79 1.01 13.19 -15.55
C ALA A 79 0.57 11.73 -15.58
N LEU A 80 0.91 11.00 -16.66
CA LEU A 80 0.65 9.56 -16.75
C LEU A 80 1.40 8.78 -15.66
N ASP A 81 2.70 9.04 -15.46
CA ASP A 81 3.50 8.38 -14.42
C ASP A 81 2.91 8.62 -13.01
N ILE A 82 2.47 9.86 -12.73
CA ILE A 82 1.81 10.21 -11.45
C ILE A 82 0.48 9.48 -11.32
N TYR A 83 -0.32 9.42 -12.38
CA TYR A 83 -1.61 8.74 -12.39
C TYR A 83 -1.45 7.23 -12.13
N GLU A 84 -0.54 6.57 -12.84
CA GLU A 84 -0.21 5.16 -12.60
C GLU A 84 0.22 4.91 -11.16
N LYS A 85 1.02 5.82 -10.58
CA LYS A 85 1.43 5.73 -9.17
C LYS A 85 0.26 5.90 -8.20
N ILE A 86 -0.69 6.78 -8.51
CA ILE A 86 -1.94 6.91 -7.73
C ILE A 86 -2.70 5.59 -7.76
N GLN A 87 -2.89 5.01 -8.96
CA GLN A 87 -3.60 3.73 -9.13
C GLN A 87 -2.92 2.59 -8.36
N GLU A 88 -1.58 2.52 -8.40
CA GLU A 88 -0.81 1.55 -7.63
C GLU A 88 -1.07 1.70 -6.12
N TYR A 89 -1.01 2.93 -5.60
CA TYR A 89 -1.23 3.17 -4.17
C TYR A 89 -2.68 2.92 -3.74
N GLU A 90 -3.65 3.30 -4.59
CA GLU A 90 -5.07 3.04 -4.35
C GLU A 90 -5.34 1.53 -4.32
N LEU A 91 -4.77 0.77 -5.26
CA LEU A 91 -4.85 -0.69 -5.27
C LEU A 91 -4.28 -1.29 -3.98
N ILE A 92 -3.10 -0.85 -3.54
CA ILE A 92 -2.48 -1.32 -2.28
C ILE A 92 -3.40 -1.04 -1.09
N VAL A 93 -3.92 0.19 -0.97
CA VAL A 93 -4.81 0.59 0.11
C VAL A 93 -6.08 -0.25 0.12
N ASN A 94 -6.73 -0.40 -1.04
CA ASN A 94 -7.96 -1.17 -1.19
C ASN A 94 -7.75 -2.64 -0.84
N CYS A 95 -6.66 -3.25 -1.29
CA CYS A 95 -6.34 -4.64 -0.94
C CYS A 95 -6.08 -4.82 0.56
N ILE A 96 -5.43 -3.85 1.21
CA ILE A 96 -5.26 -3.84 2.68
C ILE A 96 -6.63 -3.77 3.35
N GLU A 97 -7.46 -2.80 2.99
CA GLU A 97 -8.78 -2.61 3.60
C GLU A 97 -9.67 -3.85 3.43
N GLN A 98 -9.76 -4.39 2.22
CA GLN A 98 -10.50 -5.62 1.95
C GLN A 98 -9.95 -6.82 2.74
N SER A 99 -8.64 -6.92 2.90
CA SER A 99 -8.03 -7.99 3.70
C SER A 99 -8.40 -7.86 5.19
N LEU A 100 -8.46 -6.64 5.71
CA LEU A 100 -8.87 -6.38 7.10
C LEU A 100 -10.34 -6.70 7.34
N GLU A 101 -11.21 -6.51 6.36
CA GLU A 101 -12.63 -6.88 6.48
C GLU A 101 -12.84 -8.38 6.74
N SER A 102 -11.95 -9.23 6.21
CA SER A 102 -11.98 -10.68 6.44
C SER A 102 -11.55 -11.11 7.85
N LEU A 103 -10.96 -10.20 8.62
CA LEU A 103 -10.54 -10.46 9.99
C LEU A 103 -11.72 -10.28 10.95
N ASN A 104 -11.68 -10.98 12.08
CA ASN A 104 -12.65 -10.72 13.15
C ASN A 104 -12.34 -9.40 13.88
N GLU A 105 -13.26 -8.93 14.73
CA GLU A 105 -13.12 -7.62 15.40
C GLU A 105 -11.91 -7.55 16.34
N GLU A 106 -11.57 -8.64 17.03
CA GLU A 106 -10.38 -8.68 17.90
C GLU A 106 -9.09 -8.59 17.09
N GLU A 107 -9.02 -9.28 15.96
CA GLU A 107 -7.90 -9.24 15.02
C GLU A 107 -7.73 -7.87 14.39
N LYS A 108 -8.83 -7.23 13.95
CA LYS A 108 -8.82 -5.84 13.46
C LYS A 108 -8.30 -4.88 14.53
N LYS A 109 -8.79 -5.01 15.76
CA LYS A 109 -8.34 -4.20 16.90
C LYS A 109 -6.85 -4.38 17.17
N PHE A 110 -6.36 -5.63 17.15
CA PHE A 110 -4.94 -5.92 17.26
C PHE A 110 -4.12 -5.24 16.16
N VAL A 111 -4.54 -5.35 14.89
CA VAL A 111 -3.85 -4.72 13.75
C VAL A 111 -3.79 -3.20 13.92
N GLY A 112 -4.90 -2.57 14.28
CA GLY A 112 -4.97 -1.13 14.50
C GLY A 112 -3.96 -0.66 15.54
N ILE A 113 -3.98 -1.29 16.72
CA ILE A 113 -3.06 -0.96 17.82
C ILE A 113 -1.60 -1.15 17.41
N ARG A 114 -1.27 -2.27 16.77
CA ARG A 114 0.13 -2.66 16.54
C ARG A 114 0.76 -2.00 15.33
N TYR A 115 0.02 -1.84 14.24
CA TYR A 115 0.60 -1.43 12.96
C TYR A 115 0.17 -0.03 12.54
N PHE A 116 -1.02 0.43 12.92
CA PHE A 116 -1.47 1.79 12.59
C PHE A 116 -1.09 2.78 13.69
N ASP A 117 -1.23 2.39 14.95
CA ASP A 117 -0.89 3.26 16.09
C ASP A 117 0.54 3.03 16.62
N GLY A 118 1.22 1.98 16.14
CA GLY A 118 2.61 1.69 16.48
C GLY A 118 2.84 1.32 17.95
N LYS A 119 1.81 0.91 18.69
CA LYS A 119 1.91 0.55 20.11
C LYS A 119 2.59 -0.80 20.31
N SER A 120 3.10 -1.09 21.50
CA SER A 120 3.83 -2.32 21.80
C SER A 120 2.92 -3.57 21.90
N MET A 121 3.51 -4.76 21.86
CA MET A 121 2.77 -6.02 22.11
C MET A 121 2.16 -6.07 23.51
N LYS A 122 2.89 -5.56 24.51
CA LYS A 122 2.41 -5.46 25.89
C LYS A 122 1.16 -4.58 25.99
N TYR A 123 1.19 -3.41 25.38
CA TYR A 123 0.03 -2.53 25.32
C TYR A 123 -1.17 -3.19 24.63
N ALA A 124 -0.93 -3.92 23.53
CA ALA A 124 -1.99 -4.67 22.86
C ALA A 124 -2.57 -5.78 23.77
N ALA A 125 -1.73 -6.47 24.54
CA ALA A 125 -2.16 -7.48 25.52
C ALA A 125 -3.03 -6.86 26.61
N ASP A 126 -2.61 -5.73 27.18
CA ASP A 126 -3.37 -5.01 28.20
C ASP A 126 -4.75 -4.56 27.66
N VAL A 127 -4.80 -4.00 26.44
CA VAL A 127 -6.04 -3.49 25.82
C VAL A 127 -6.99 -4.60 25.35
N LEU A 128 -6.45 -5.76 24.99
CA LEU A 128 -7.24 -6.93 24.59
C LEU A 128 -7.64 -7.81 25.77
N GLY A 129 -7.13 -7.55 26.99
CA GLY A 129 -7.39 -8.40 28.16
C GLY A 129 -6.73 -9.77 28.06
N TYR A 130 -5.65 -9.89 27.30
CA TYR A 130 -4.97 -11.14 26.99
C TYR A 130 -3.58 -11.21 27.62
N SER A 131 -3.09 -12.43 27.82
CA SER A 131 -1.66 -12.63 28.12
C SER A 131 -0.82 -12.25 26.90
N GLU A 132 0.44 -11.83 27.11
CA GLU A 132 1.35 -11.53 25.99
C GLU A 132 1.47 -12.74 25.04
N ARG A 133 1.52 -13.96 25.59
CA ARG A 133 1.58 -15.20 24.79
C ARG A 133 0.36 -15.36 23.89
N SER A 134 -0.84 -15.10 24.40
CA SER A 134 -2.08 -15.15 23.62
C SER A 134 -2.06 -14.12 22.49
N VAL A 135 -1.59 -12.90 22.76
CA VAL A 135 -1.46 -11.86 21.73
C VAL A 135 -0.42 -12.22 20.66
N PHE A 136 0.65 -12.93 21.02
CA PHE A 136 1.57 -13.48 20.02
C PHE A 136 0.92 -14.54 19.12
N ASN A 137 -0.01 -15.33 19.64
CA ASN A 137 -0.78 -16.28 18.82
C ASN A 137 -1.71 -15.53 17.86
N VAL A 138 -2.49 -14.56 18.37
CA VAL A 138 -3.34 -13.68 17.55
C VAL A 138 -2.52 -13.02 16.45
N ARG A 139 -1.33 -12.48 16.78
CA ARG A 139 -0.42 -11.91 15.78
C ARG A 139 -0.12 -12.90 14.66
N ASN A 140 0.26 -14.13 15.00
CA ASN A 140 0.68 -15.11 14.01
C ASN A 140 -0.48 -15.55 13.13
N GLU A 141 -1.67 -15.74 13.70
CA GLU A 141 -2.90 -16.07 12.96
C GLU A 141 -3.27 -14.95 11.99
N VAL A 142 -3.27 -13.70 12.46
CA VAL A 142 -3.50 -12.51 11.62
C VAL A 142 -2.48 -12.45 10.49
N LEU A 143 -1.19 -12.55 10.79
CA LEU A 143 -0.15 -12.47 9.77
C LEU A 143 -0.22 -13.63 8.77
N GLN A 144 -0.66 -14.81 9.20
CA GLN A 144 -0.89 -15.93 8.30
C GLN A 144 -2.04 -15.65 7.33
N LYS A 145 -3.19 -15.19 7.82
CA LYS A 145 -4.34 -14.79 6.98
C LYS A 145 -3.95 -13.70 5.98
N LEU A 146 -3.31 -12.65 6.47
CA LEU A 146 -2.89 -11.51 5.65
C LEU A 146 -1.76 -11.85 4.67
N THR A 147 -0.89 -12.80 5.00
CA THR A 147 0.11 -13.29 4.03
C THR A 147 -0.56 -13.92 2.83
N ILE A 148 -1.69 -14.60 3.01
CA ILE A 148 -2.43 -15.22 1.91
C ILE A 148 -3.15 -14.14 1.09
N SER A 149 -3.93 -13.28 1.75
CA SER A 149 -4.75 -12.28 1.05
C SER A 149 -3.94 -11.18 0.36
N LEU A 150 -2.78 -10.81 0.93
CA LEU A 150 -1.91 -9.74 0.39
C LEU A 150 -0.76 -10.27 -0.47
N ASN A 151 -0.67 -11.59 -0.73
CA ASN A 151 0.46 -12.16 -1.47
C ASN A 151 0.63 -11.53 -2.86
N GLY A 152 -0.47 -11.24 -3.57
CA GLY A 152 -0.43 -10.58 -4.88
C GLY A 152 0.22 -9.18 -4.79
N VAL A 153 -0.24 -8.37 -3.83
CA VAL A 153 0.32 -7.03 -3.57
C VAL A 153 1.81 -7.11 -3.21
N LEU A 154 2.19 -8.07 -2.36
CA LEU A 154 3.59 -8.26 -1.97
C LEU A 154 4.51 -8.67 -3.12
N GLN A 155 3.97 -9.24 -4.20
CA GLN A 155 4.73 -9.55 -5.41
C GLN A 155 4.88 -8.34 -6.32
N LEU A 156 3.89 -7.45 -6.38
CA LEU A 156 3.96 -6.19 -7.13
C LEU A 156 5.01 -5.21 -6.57
N LEU A 157 5.29 -5.30 -5.27
CA LEU A 157 6.25 -4.42 -4.57
C LEU A 157 7.72 -4.88 -4.65
N LYS A 158 8.02 -5.94 -5.43
CA LYS A 158 9.37 -6.52 -5.56
C LYS A 158 10.01 -6.10 -6.88
#